data_AF-J3DD49-F1
#
_entry.id   AF-J3DD49-F1
#
_cell.length_a   1.000
_cell.length_b   1.000
_cell.length_c   1.000
_cell.angle_alpha   90.00
_cell.angle_beta   90.00
_cell.angle_gamma   90.00
#
_symmetry.space_group_name_H-M   'P 1'
#
loop_
_entity.id
_entity.type
_entity.pdbx_description
1 polymer ?
#
loop_
_entity_poly.entity_id
_entity_poly.type
_entity_poly.pdbx_seq_one_letter_code
_entity_poly.pdbx_strand_id
1 'polypeptide(L)'
;MNQEQTKLGEQRWQFWIDRGGTFTDIVARQPDGTLLTHKLLSENPEQYKDAAVAGIKRLLGLKPDEAISPQQVEAVKMGTTVATNALLERKGDPTVLVITKGFRDALRIAYQNRPRLFDRNIVLPELLFEKVVEVDERLSAHGDVVQPLDTVSVRQQLAALYQEGYRAVAIVLMHGYRFTAHEKKLAEIAAELGYTQVSVSHEVSPMMKLVSRGDTTVVDAYLSPILRRYVDQVAGEMDGVRLLFMQSNGGLTDAHRFQGKDSILSGPAGGIVGMVRTAETAGFDKIIGFDMGGTSTDVSHYAGEFEREFETQVAGVRMRAPMMSIHTVAAGGGSILHFDGSRYRVGPDSAGANPGPASYRRGGQLAVTDCNVMLGKIQPAYFPKVFGPAADEALDRDAVVRKFTELADRIHQETGNRRTPEEVAEGFIDIAVGNMANAIKFISVQRGHDVTDYTLTTFGGAGGQHACLVADALGMTRVFAHPFAGVLSAYGMGLADQTAMREQAMELPLTGYSLSKLDAELNKLATQA
;
A
#
# COMPACT_ATOMS: atom_id res chain seq x y z
N MET A 1 18.60 -27.43 11.50
CA MET A 1 19.31 -26.31 10.86
C MET A 1 20.74 -26.31 11.38
N ASN A 2 21.71 -26.66 10.53
CA ASN A 2 23.12 -26.82 10.92
C ASN A 2 23.80 -25.46 11.12
N GLN A 3 24.69 -25.36 12.11
CA GLN A 3 25.48 -24.15 12.43
C GLN A 3 26.30 -23.60 11.24
N GLU A 4 26.61 -24.41 10.22
CA GLU A 4 27.26 -23.96 8.98
C GLU A 4 26.33 -23.14 8.05
N GLN A 5 25.03 -23.45 8.01
CA GLN A 5 24.06 -22.64 7.25
C GLN A 5 23.84 -21.26 7.91
N THR A 6 23.92 -21.19 9.23
CA THR A 6 23.81 -19.92 9.97
C THR A 6 25.04 -19.03 9.74
N LYS A 7 26.26 -19.60 9.71
CA LYS A 7 27.49 -18.85 9.38
C LYS A 7 27.56 -18.39 7.92
N LEU A 8 27.00 -19.12 6.95
CA LEU A 8 26.94 -18.67 5.56
C LEU A 8 25.90 -17.57 5.30
N GLY A 9 24.82 -17.51 6.10
CA GLY A 9 23.86 -16.39 6.07
C GLY A 9 24.49 -15.08 6.56
N GLU A 10 25.46 -15.17 7.47
CA GLU A 10 26.19 -14.01 7.98
C GLU A 10 27.23 -13.44 7.01
N GLN A 11 27.50 -14.03 5.84
CA GLN A 11 28.55 -13.54 4.91
C GLN A 11 28.02 -13.00 3.57
N ARG A 12 26.71 -12.84 3.42
CA ARG A 12 26.09 -12.36 2.17
C ARG A 12 25.27 -11.12 2.41
N TRP A 13 25.07 -10.35 1.35
CA TRP A 13 24.26 -9.15 1.40
C TRP A 13 22.77 -9.49 1.60
N GLN A 14 22.07 -8.63 2.32
CA GLN A 14 20.61 -8.58 2.28
C GLN A 14 20.17 -7.20 1.82
N PHE A 15 19.12 -7.14 1.01
CA PHE A 15 18.53 -5.87 0.57
C PHE A 15 17.08 -5.80 1.02
N TRP A 16 16.71 -4.68 1.62
CA TRP A 16 15.35 -4.39 2.06
C TRP A 16 14.89 -3.13 1.35
N ILE A 17 13.79 -3.21 0.61
CA ILE A 17 13.46 -2.22 -0.41
C ILE A 17 11.99 -1.82 -0.35
N ASP A 18 11.72 -0.54 -0.13
CA ASP A 18 10.39 0.03 -0.31
C ASP A 18 10.34 0.81 -1.62
N ARG A 19 9.67 0.24 -2.63
CA ARG A 19 9.39 0.96 -3.88
C ARG A 19 8.11 1.77 -3.72
N GLY A 20 8.26 3.00 -3.24
CA GLY A 20 7.20 4.00 -3.15
C GLY A 20 6.88 4.67 -4.49
N GLY A 21 5.94 5.62 -4.49
CA GLY A 21 5.53 6.32 -5.71
C GLY A 21 6.52 7.39 -6.21
N THR A 22 7.27 8.04 -5.31
CA THR A 22 8.26 9.07 -5.67
C THR A 22 9.69 8.54 -5.61
N PHE A 23 10.05 7.91 -4.49
CA PHE A 23 11.38 7.37 -4.25
C PHE A 23 11.31 5.88 -3.95
N THR A 24 12.37 5.19 -4.35
CA THR A 24 12.67 3.82 -3.93
C THR A 24 13.74 3.89 -2.85
N ASP A 25 13.38 3.38 -1.68
CA ASP A 25 14.21 3.38 -0.49
C ASP A 25 14.87 2.01 -0.33
N ILE A 26 16.20 1.99 -0.23
CA ILE A 26 16.98 0.76 -0.10
C ILE A 26 17.76 0.82 1.19
N VAL A 27 17.59 -0.21 2.02
CA VAL A 27 18.48 -0.54 3.12
C VAL A 27 19.22 -1.81 2.76
N ALA A 28 20.55 -1.74 2.73
CA ALA A 28 21.40 -2.89 2.44
C ALA A 28 22.18 -3.28 3.69
N ARG A 29 22.11 -4.54 4.08
CA ARG A 29 22.95 -5.13 5.12
C ARG A 29 24.13 -5.82 4.44
N GLN A 30 25.32 -5.32 4.73
CA GLN A 30 26.58 -5.90 4.30
C GLN A 30 26.85 -7.25 5.01
N PRO A 31 27.75 -8.08 4.45
CA PRO A 31 28.25 -9.30 5.11
C PRO A 31 28.78 -9.05 6.53
N ASP A 32 29.42 -7.91 6.81
CA ASP A 32 29.91 -7.59 8.15
C ASP A 32 28.81 -7.10 9.12
N GLY A 33 27.57 -6.99 8.63
CA GLY A 33 26.41 -6.49 9.38
C GLY A 33 26.19 -4.98 9.27
N THR A 34 27.08 -4.23 8.61
CA THR A 34 26.94 -2.79 8.40
C THR A 34 25.71 -2.49 7.55
N LEU A 35 24.95 -1.45 7.93
CA LEU A 35 23.77 -1.00 7.20
C LEU A 35 24.10 0.23 6.35
N LEU A 36 23.73 0.15 5.07
CA LEU A 36 23.84 1.25 4.11
C LEU A 36 22.44 1.64 3.65
N THR A 37 22.22 2.93 3.44
CA THR A 37 20.96 3.44 2.87
C THR A 37 21.21 4.06 1.51
N HIS A 38 20.32 3.79 0.55
CA HIS A 38 20.37 4.39 -0.77
C HIS A 38 18.96 4.78 -1.22
N LYS A 39 18.84 5.90 -1.95
CA LYS A 39 17.57 6.46 -2.41
C LYS A 39 17.66 6.76 -3.89
N LEU A 40 16.72 6.24 -4.66
CA LEU A 40 16.57 6.51 -6.09
C LEU A 40 15.18 7.07 -6.37
N LEU A 41 15.00 7.75 -7.50
CA LEU A 41 13.66 8.03 -8.01
C LEU A 41 13.01 6.70 -8.42
N SER A 42 11.72 6.51 -8.09
CA SER A 42 11.04 5.24 -8.42
C SER A 42 10.85 5.05 -9.93
N GLU A 43 10.72 6.15 -10.67
CA GLU A 43 10.54 6.18 -12.11
C GLU A 43 11.58 7.11 -12.74
N ASN A 44 12.54 6.52 -13.46
CA ASN A 44 13.55 7.25 -14.25
C ASN A 44 14.03 6.39 -15.43
N PRO A 45 13.18 6.22 -16.47
CA PRO A 45 13.43 5.28 -17.57
C PRO A 45 14.67 5.64 -18.41
N GLU A 46 15.14 6.89 -18.35
CA GLU A 46 16.36 7.34 -19.01
C GLU A 46 17.63 6.77 -18.35
N GLN A 47 17.53 6.32 -17.10
CA GLN A 47 18.68 5.88 -16.28
C GLN A 47 18.65 4.39 -15.94
N TYR A 48 17.46 3.81 -15.74
CA TYR A 48 17.31 2.40 -15.38
C TYR A 48 15.89 1.90 -15.70
N LYS A 49 15.78 0.57 -15.90
CA LYS A 49 14.49 -0.11 -16.09
C LYS A 49 13.70 -0.26 -14.79
N ASP A 50 14.39 -0.53 -13.67
CA ASP A 50 13.80 -0.67 -12.34
C ASP A 50 14.77 -0.13 -11.28
N ALA A 51 14.25 0.69 -10.38
CA ALA A 51 15.04 1.38 -9.36
C ALA A 51 15.61 0.43 -8.29
N ALA A 52 14.87 -0.62 -7.93
CA ALA A 52 15.29 -1.59 -6.91
C ALA A 52 16.48 -2.39 -7.43
N VAL A 53 16.38 -2.96 -8.63
CA VAL A 53 17.46 -3.70 -9.27
C VAL A 53 18.68 -2.81 -9.50
N ALA A 54 18.49 -1.59 -10.02
CA ALA A 54 19.58 -0.65 -10.25
C ALA A 54 20.31 -0.28 -8.96
N GLY A 55 19.58 -0.06 -7.87
CA GLY A 55 20.15 0.24 -6.56
C GLY A 55 20.94 -0.92 -5.97
N ILE A 56 20.45 -2.16 -6.12
CA ILE A 56 21.21 -3.37 -5.71
C ILE A 56 22.51 -3.45 -6.51
N LYS A 57 22.47 -3.33 -7.84
CA LYS A 57 23.67 -3.41 -8.70
C LYS A 57 24.69 -2.34 -8.35
N ARG A 58 24.26 -1.09 -8.10
CA ARG A 58 25.14 0.01 -7.67
C ARG A 58 25.85 -0.29 -6.35
N LEU A 59 25.12 -0.81 -5.36
CA LEU A 59 25.70 -1.14 -4.05
C LEU A 59 26.64 -2.34 -4.09
N LEU A 60 26.42 -3.27 -5.02
CA LEU A 60 27.33 -4.40 -5.28
C LEU A 60 28.50 -4.04 -6.21
N GLY A 61 28.50 -2.85 -6.82
CA GLY A 61 29.50 -2.45 -7.82
C GLY A 61 29.39 -3.19 -9.15
N LEU A 62 28.21 -3.74 -9.46
CA LEU A 62 27.92 -4.48 -10.70
C LEU A 62 27.60 -3.53 -11.86
N LYS A 63 27.90 -3.96 -13.09
CA LYS A 63 27.45 -3.25 -14.30
C LYS A 63 25.95 -3.45 -14.53
N PRO A 64 25.28 -2.55 -15.29
CA PRO A 64 23.84 -2.65 -15.55
C PRO A 64 23.37 -4.00 -16.12
N ASP A 65 24.19 -4.66 -16.94
CA ASP A 65 23.86 -5.93 -17.60
C ASP A 65 24.33 -7.17 -16.82
N GLU A 66 25.03 -7.00 -15.69
CA GLU A 66 25.48 -8.12 -14.86
C GLU A 66 24.34 -8.61 -13.95
N ALA A 67 24.14 -9.92 -13.87
CA ALA A 67 23.10 -10.53 -13.03
C ALA A 67 23.51 -10.54 -11.55
N ILE A 68 22.53 -10.44 -10.65
CA ILE A 68 22.74 -10.49 -9.20
C ILE A 68 22.82 -11.96 -8.77
N SER A 69 23.94 -12.34 -8.16
CA SER A 69 24.24 -13.74 -7.83
C SER A 69 23.77 -14.14 -6.42
N PRO A 70 23.21 -15.35 -6.22
CA PRO A 70 22.87 -15.89 -4.90
C PRO A 70 24.08 -16.28 -4.04
N GLN A 71 25.27 -16.27 -4.63
CA GLN A 71 26.53 -16.39 -3.88
C GLN A 71 26.89 -15.07 -3.19
N GLN A 72 26.43 -13.92 -3.71
CA GLN A 72 26.68 -12.60 -3.12
C GLN A 72 25.51 -12.10 -2.27
N VAL A 73 24.27 -12.44 -2.66
CA VAL A 73 23.04 -11.96 -2.03
C VAL A 73 22.27 -13.13 -1.42
N GLU A 74 21.96 -13.04 -0.14
CA GLU A 74 21.15 -14.03 0.57
C GLU A 74 19.66 -13.85 0.25
N ALA A 75 19.17 -12.62 0.40
CA ALA A 75 17.75 -12.31 0.24
C ALA A 75 17.51 -10.85 -0.16
N VAL A 76 16.43 -10.67 -0.91
CA VAL A 76 15.82 -9.37 -1.18
C VAL A 76 14.42 -9.39 -0.59
N LYS A 77 14.13 -8.45 0.31
CA LYS A 77 12.82 -8.26 0.92
C LYS A 77 12.25 -6.94 0.42
N MET A 78 11.04 -6.91 -0.12
CA MET A 78 10.54 -5.69 -0.73
C MET A 78 9.03 -5.46 -0.59
N GLY A 79 8.65 -4.19 -0.52
CA GLY A 79 7.28 -3.73 -0.70
C GLY A 79 7.19 -2.91 -1.97
N THR A 80 5.98 -2.83 -2.53
CA THR A 80 5.75 -2.14 -3.80
C THR A 80 4.39 -1.49 -3.84
N THR A 81 4.33 -0.26 -4.36
CA THR A 81 3.07 0.43 -4.60
C THR A 81 2.45 0.09 -5.95
N VAL A 82 3.02 -0.82 -6.74
CA VAL A 82 2.56 -1.16 -8.10
C VAL A 82 1.07 -1.51 -8.13
N ALA A 83 0.60 -2.41 -7.25
CA ALA A 83 -0.81 -2.79 -7.22
C ALA A 83 -1.73 -1.67 -6.72
N THR A 84 -1.30 -0.91 -5.71
CA THR A 84 -2.08 0.22 -5.18
C THR A 84 -2.25 1.29 -6.26
N ASN A 85 -1.19 1.61 -6.99
CA ASN A 85 -1.23 2.56 -8.11
C ASN A 85 -2.09 2.04 -9.27
N ALA A 86 -1.93 0.76 -9.64
CA ALA A 86 -2.76 0.16 -10.69
C ALA A 86 -4.26 0.19 -10.32
N LEU A 87 -4.60 -0.01 -9.04
CA LEU A 87 -5.97 0.09 -8.55
C LEU A 87 -6.51 1.53 -8.61
N LEU A 88 -5.71 2.52 -8.19
CA LEU A 88 -6.06 3.94 -8.20
C LEU A 88 -6.19 4.49 -9.62
N GLU A 89 -5.28 4.13 -10.51
CA GLU A 89 -5.25 4.59 -11.91
C GLU A 89 -6.13 3.77 -12.85
N ARG A 90 -6.80 2.72 -12.34
CA ARG A 90 -7.62 1.78 -13.14
C ARG A 90 -6.84 1.14 -14.29
N LYS A 91 -5.60 0.75 -14.00
CA LYS A 91 -4.68 0.11 -14.95
C LYS A 91 -4.43 -1.36 -14.62
N GLY A 92 -5.45 -2.09 -14.17
CA GLY A 92 -5.44 -3.55 -14.03
C GLY A 92 -5.58 -4.29 -15.36
N ASP A 93 -5.48 -5.62 -15.31
CA ASP A 93 -5.75 -6.45 -16.49
C ASP A 93 -7.26 -6.62 -16.72
N PRO A 94 -7.75 -6.56 -17.99
CA PRO A 94 -9.15 -6.79 -18.32
C PRO A 94 -9.65 -8.10 -17.74
N THR A 95 -10.68 -8.01 -16.90
CA THR A 95 -11.15 -9.13 -16.07
C THR A 95 -12.59 -9.51 -16.40
N VAL A 96 -12.82 -10.82 -16.51
CA VAL A 96 -14.16 -11.42 -16.64
C VAL A 96 -14.67 -11.85 -15.26
N LEU A 97 -15.91 -11.50 -14.92
CA LEU A 97 -16.62 -12.06 -13.77
C LEU A 97 -17.45 -13.27 -14.19
N VAL A 98 -17.21 -14.42 -13.58
CA VAL A 98 -18.04 -15.62 -13.70
C VAL A 98 -18.87 -15.75 -12.43
N ILE A 99 -20.19 -15.70 -12.55
CA ILE A 99 -21.10 -15.62 -11.40
C ILE A 99 -22.35 -16.47 -11.61
N THR A 100 -22.95 -16.96 -10.53
CA THR A 100 -24.23 -17.67 -10.58
C THR A 100 -25.29 -16.83 -11.32
N LYS A 101 -26.04 -17.45 -12.23
CA LYS A 101 -27.11 -16.79 -12.98
C LYS A 101 -28.15 -16.13 -12.07
N GLY A 102 -28.60 -14.94 -12.46
CA GLY A 102 -29.45 -14.05 -11.69
C GLY A 102 -28.69 -13.07 -10.78
N PHE A 103 -27.35 -13.18 -10.70
CA PHE A 103 -26.50 -12.32 -9.86
C PHE A 103 -25.54 -11.44 -10.67
N ARG A 104 -25.78 -11.29 -11.99
CA ARG A 104 -24.96 -10.46 -12.90
C ARG A 104 -24.52 -9.11 -12.31
N ASP A 105 -25.48 -8.38 -11.75
CA ASP A 105 -25.27 -7.01 -11.27
C ASP A 105 -25.02 -6.94 -9.75
N ALA A 106 -24.83 -8.06 -9.06
CA ALA A 106 -24.75 -8.09 -7.59
C ALA A 106 -23.61 -7.20 -7.05
N LEU A 107 -22.44 -7.22 -7.68
CA LEU A 107 -21.29 -6.40 -7.26
C LEU A 107 -21.52 -4.91 -7.54
N ARG A 108 -22.18 -4.59 -8.66
CA ARG A 108 -22.56 -3.22 -9.05
C ARG A 108 -23.62 -2.62 -8.13
N ILE A 109 -24.67 -3.39 -7.80
CA ILE A 109 -25.76 -2.98 -6.90
C ILE A 109 -25.25 -2.81 -5.48
N ALA A 110 -24.25 -3.61 -5.08
CA ALA A 110 -23.58 -3.45 -3.81
C ALA A 110 -24.56 -3.61 -2.62
N TYR A 111 -24.48 -2.72 -1.63
CA TYR A 111 -25.38 -2.68 -0.48
C TYR A 111 -26.36 -1.50 -0.53
N GLN A 112 -26.36 -0.72 -1.62
CA GLN A 112 -27.14 0.52 -1.78
C GLN A 112 -26.94 1.55 -0.65
N ASN A 113 -25.82 1.48 0.07
CA ASN A 113 -25.46 2.48 1.08
C ASN A 113 -25.14 3.82 0.42
N ARG A 114 -25.48 4.93 1.08
CA ARG A 114 -25.16 6.30 0.62
C ARG A 114 -24.10 6.90 1.54
N PRO A 115 -22.79 6.83 1.20
CA PRO A 115 -21.72 7.37 2.05
C PRO A 115 -21.89 8.87 2.33
N ARG A 116 -22.37 9.62 1.32
CA ARG A 116 -22.72 11.04 1.43
C ARG A 116 -24.23 11.17 1.28
N LEU A 117 -24.92 11.11 2.42
CA LEU A 117 -26.39 11.00 2.50
C LEU A 117 -27.13 12.11 1.72
N PHE A 118 -26.53 13.30 1.64
CA PHE A 118 -27.14 14.49 1.04
C PHE A 118 -26.74 14.72 -0.43
N ASP A 119 -25.86 13.91 -1.00
CA ASP A 119 -25.52 14.03 -2.42
C ASP A 119 -26.76 13.74 -3.27
N ARG A 120 -27.16 14.69 -4.11
CA ARG A 120 -28.29 14.50 -5.05
C ARG A 120 -27.88 13.68 -6.27
N ASN A 121 -26.62 13.79 -6.68
CA ASN A 121 -26.04 13.01 -7.78
C ASN A 121 -25.17 11.89 -7.20
N ILE A 122 -25.69 10.66 -7.16
CA ILE A 122 -24.93 9.50 -6.69
C ILE A 122 -24.03 9.03 -7.83
N VAL A 123 -22.72 9.15 -7.64
CA VAL A 123 -21.73 8.54 -8.53
C VAL A 123 -21.38 7.18 -7.97
N LEU A 124 -21.71 6.12 -8.71
CA LEU A 124 -21.32 4.75 -8.35
C LEU A 124 -19.82 4.56 -8.62
N PRO A 125 -19.12 3.75 -7.80
CA PRO A 125 -17.77 3.32 -8.11
C PRO A 125 -17.71 2.62 -9.46
N GLU A 126 -16.59 2.83 -10.16
CA GLU A 126 -16.29 2.11 -11.39
C GLU A 126 -16.04 0.63 -11.10
N LEU A 127 -16.48 -0.24 -12.01
CA LEU A 127 -16.30 -1.69 -11.89
C LEU A 127 -14.89 -2.09 -12.37
N LEU A 128 -14.29 -3.06 -11.70
CA LEU A 128 -12.99 -3.61 -12.09
C LEU A 128 -13.08 -4.75 -13.13
N PHE A 129 -14.29 -5.25 -13.40
CA PHE A 129 -14.54 -6.25 -14.43
C PHE A 129 -15.30 -5.64 -15.61
N GLU A 130 -15.07 -6.15 -16.81
CA GLU A 130 -15.65 -5.61 -18.05
C GLU A 130 -16.79 -6.49 -18.60
N LYS A 131 -16.69 -7.80 -18.39
CA LYS A 131 -17.64 -8.79 -18.89
C LYS A 131 -18.13 -9.68 -17.77
N VAL A 132 -19.36 -10.16 -17.90
CA VAL A 132 -19.98 -11.08 -16.95
C VAL A 132 -20.51 -12.29 -17.68
N VAL A 133 -20.07 -13.47 -17.23
CA VAL A 133 -20.58 -14.78 -17.61
C VAL A 133 -21.50 -15.27 -16.49
N GLU A 134 -22.77 -15.44 -16.80
CA GLU A 134 -23.73 -16.04 -15.88
C GLU A 134 -23.74 -17.56 -16.06
N VAL A 135 -23.48 -18.27 -14.96
CA VAL A 135 -23.41 -19.73 -14.94
C VAL A 135 -24.77 -20.29 -14.55
N ASP A 136 -25.33 -21.13 -15.41
CA ASP A 136 -26.48 -21.99 -15.10
C ASP A 136 -26.05 -23.09 -14.12
N GLU A 137 -26.13 -22.75 -12.83
CA GLU A 137 -25.71 -23.55 -11.69
C GLU A 137 -26.40 -23.01 -10.43
N ARG A 138 -26.72 -23.87 -9.46
CA ARG A 138 -27.16 -23.43 -8.14
C ARG A 138 -26.98 -24.50 -7.07
N LEU A 139 -26.32 -24.15 -5.97
CA LEU A 139 -26.34 -24.89 -4.71
C LEU A 139 -27.26 -24.22 -3.68
N SER A 140 -27.87 -25.02 -2.80
CA SER A 140 -28.59 -24.55 -1.62
C SER A 140 -27.61 -24.08 -0.52
N ALA A 141 -28.12 -23.39 0.50
CA ALA A 141 -27.31 -23.04 1.68
C ALA A 141 -26.81 -24.26 2.46
N HIS A 142 -27.42 -25.44 2.24
CA HIS A 142 -27.06 -26.72 2.84
C HIS A 142 -26.23 -27.62 1.92
N GLY A 143 -26.02 -27.21 0.67
CA GLY A 143 -25.16 -27.91 -0.29
C GLY A 143 -25.90 -28.81 -1.28
N ASP A 144 -27.23 -28.82 -1.24
CA ASP A 144 -28.03 -29.56 -2.22
C ASP A 144 -27.90 -28.93 -3.60
N VAL A 145 -27.78 -29.76 -4.63
CA VAL A 145 -27.77 -29.30 -6.02
C VAL A 145 -29.20 -28.92 -6.43
N VAL A 146 -29.46 -27.61 -6.52
CA VAL A 146 -30.73 -27.06 -7.01
C VAL A 146 -30.71 -27.03 -8.54
N GLN A 147 -29.58 -26.65 -9.12
CA GLN A 147 -29.33 -26.68 -10.56
C GLN A 147 -27.91 -27.20 -10.81
N PRO A 148 -27.74 -28.32 -11.55
CA PRO A 148 -26.42 -28.83 -11.91
C PRO A 148 -25.64 -27.81 -12.73
N LEU A 149 -24.31 -27.80 -12.55
CA LEU A 149 -23.40 -26.95 -13.33
C LEU A 149 -23.42 -27.31 -14.82
N ASP A 150 -23.82 -26.37 -15.67
CA ASP A 150 -23.66 -26.48 -17.13
C ASP A 150 -22.24 -26.13 -17.58
N THR A 151 -21.38 -27.15 -17.63
CA THR A 151 -19.99 -26.98 -18.08
C THR A 151 -19.84 -26.68 -19.57
N VAL A 152 -20.83 -27.06 -20.39
CA VAL A 152 -20.74 -26.93 -21.86
C VAL A 152 -20.93 -25.47 -22.24
N SER A 153 -21.99 -24.85 -21.74
CA SER A 153 -22.29 -23.43 -21.98
C SER A 153 -21.17 -22.53 -21.46
N VAL A 154 -20.68 -22.77 -20.24
CA VAL A 154 -19.57 -21.98 -19.67
C VAL A 154 -18.32 -22.09 -20.53
N ARG A 155 -17.93 -23.29 -20.96
CA ARG A 155 -16.71 -23.47 -21.78
C ARG A 155 -16.82 -22.68 -23.08
N GLN A 156 -17.98 -22.67 -23.73
CA GLN A 156 -18.20 -21.89 -24.94
C GLN A 156 -18.08 -20.39 -24.68
N GLN A 157 -18.71 -19.88 -23.63
CA GLN A 157 -18.66 -18.45 -23.27
C GLN A 157 -17.24 -17.99 -22.90
N LEU A 158 -16.52 -18.78 -22.08
CA LEU A 158 -15.14 -18.47 -21.70
C LEU A 158 -14.18 -18.58 -22.89
N ALA A 159 -14.39 -19.52 -23.81
CA ALA A 159 -13.58 -19.63 -25.03
C ALA A 159 -13.76 -18.41 -25.94
N ALA A 160 -14.99 -17.92 -26.10
CA ALA A 160 -15.26 -16.70 -26.87
C ALA A 160 -14.57 -15.47 -26.25
N LEU A 161 -14.67 -15.28 -24.94
CA LEU A 161 -13.99 -14.20 -24.24
C LEU A 161 -12.46 -14.33 -24.29
N TYR A 162 -11.94 -15.56 -24.26
CA TYR A 162 -10.51 -15.77 -24.45
C TYR A 162 -10.05 -15.32 -25.86
N GLN A 163 -10.86 -15.59 -26.89
CA GLN A 163 -10.60 -15.10 -28.26
C GLN A 163 -10.72 -13.57 -28.37
N GLU A 164 -11.57 -12.93 -27.58
CA GLU A 164 -11.65 -11.46 -27.46
C GLU A 164 -10.42 -10.85 -26.77
N GLY A 165 -9.57 -11.66 -26.13
CA GLY A 165 -8.31 -11.21 -25.52
C GLY A 165 -8.29 -11.23 -23.98
N TYR A 166 -9.37 -11.65 -23.33
CA TYR A 166 -9.40 -11.77 -21.87
C TYR A 166 -8.46 -12.90 -21.39
N ARG A 167 -7.67 -12.61 -20.35
CA ARG A 167 -6.72 -13.57 -19.74
C ARG A 167 -6.89 -13.73 -18.23
N ALA A 168 -7.67 -12.85 -17.61
CA ALA A 168 -8.01 -12.88 -16.20
C ALA A 168 -9.49 -13.17 -15.97
N VAL A 169 -9.80 -14.07 -15.04
CA VAL A 169 -11.17 -14.41 -14.64
C VAL A 169 -11.31 -14.49 -13.12
N ALA A 170 -12.38 -13.90 -12.61
CA ALA A 170 -12.82 -14.00 -11.22
C ALA A 170 -14.07 -14.88 -11.15
N ILE A 171 -14.00 -15.98 -10.41
CA ILE A 171 -15.08 -16.97 -10.30
C ILE A 171 -15.73 -16.85 -8.92
N VAL A 172 -17.02 -16.47 -8.90
CA VAL A 172 -17.77 -16.17 -7.68
C VAL A 172 -19.16 -16.79 -7.74
N LEU A 173 -19.33 -17.99 -7.20
CA LEU A 173 -20.64 -18.65 -7.14
C LEU A 173 -21.34 -18.41 -5.80
N MET A 174 -22.67 -18.43 -5.81
CA MET A 174 -23.45 -18.39 -4.58
C MET A 174 -23.14 -19.62 -3.73
N HIS A 175 -22.90 -19.43 -2.43
CA HIS A 175 -22.46 -20.48 -1.50
C HIS A 175 -21.11 -21.17 -1.84
N GLY A 176 -20.38 -20.69 -2.85
CA GLY A 176 -19.06 -21.21 -3.23
C GLY A 176 -18.03 -21.22 -2.10
N TYR A 177 -18.14 -20.27 -1.15
CA TYR A 177 -17.32 -20.21 0.06
C TYR A 177 -17.35 -21.47 0.94
N ARG A 178 -18.43 -22.28 0.83
CA ARG A 178 -18.65 -23.50 1.62
C ARG A 178 -18.65 -24.74 0.74
N PHE A 179 -19.25 -24.65 -0.45
CA PHE A 179 -19.39 -25.77 -1.38
C PHE A 179 -18.63 -25.46 -2.67
N THR A 180 -17.36 -25.87 -2.69
CA THR A 180 -16.38 -25.37 -3.66
C THR A 180 -16.38 -26.11 -4.99
N ALA A 181 -17.13 -27.22 -5.12
CA ALA A 181 -16.98 -28.16 -6.24
C ALA A 181 -17.21 -27.52 -7.60
N HIS A 182 -18.26 -26.71 -7.75
CA HIS A 182 -18.56 -26.03 -8.99
C HIS A 182 -17.53 -24.94 -9.32
N GLU A 183 -17.09 -24.15 -8.34
CA GLU A 183 -16.04 -23.16 -8.54
C GLU A 183 -14.71 -23.80 -9.00
N LYS A 184 -14.32 -24.92 -8.39
CA LYS A 184 -13.13 -25.69 -8.81
C LYS A 184 -13.27 -26.17 -10.25
N LYS A 185 -14.44 -26.68 -10.63
CA LYS A 185 -14.65 -27.15 -12.00
C LYS A 185 -14.58 -26.02 -13.03
N LEU A 186 -15.11 -24.85 -12.69
CA LEU A 186 -14.99 -23.66 -13.53
C LEU A 186 -13.54 -23.19 -13.67
N ALA A 187 -12.76 -23.26 -12.60
CA ALA A 187 -11.35 -22.91 -12.60
C ALA A 187 -10.52 -23.84 -13.50
N GLU A 188 -10.77 -25.15 -13.44
CA GLU A 188 -10.19 -26.14 -14.36
C GLU A 188 -10.49 -25.80 -15.82
N ILE A 189 -11.75 -25.49 -16.14
CA ILE A 189 -12.17 -25.13 -17.50
C ILE A 189 -11.43 -23.86 -17.97
N ALA A 190 -11.34 -22.83 -17.13
CA ALA A 190 -10.64 -21.60 -17.47
C ALA A 190 -9.14 -21.85 -17.72
N ALA A 191 -8.49 -22.64 -16.87
CA ALA A 191 -7.09 -23.01 -17.02
C ALA A 191 -6.84 -23.82 -18.32
N GLU A 192 -7.70 -24.79 -18.64
CA GLU A 192 -7.63 -25.57 -19.89
C GLU A 192 -7.79 -24.70 -21.15
N LEU A 193 -8.56 -23.61 -21.07
CA LEU A 193 -8.74 -22.66 -22.17
C LEU A 193 -7.56 -21.69 -22.31
N GLY A 194 -6.63 -21.66 -21.35
CA GLY A 194 -5.42 -20.83 -21.38
C GLY A 194 -5.51 -19.52 -20.61
N TYR A 195 -6.54 -19.30 -19.78
CA TYR A 195 -6.56 -18.13 -18.89
C TYR A 195 -5.34 -18.20 -17.96
N THR A 196 -4.53 -17.13 -17.97
CA THR A 196 -3.28 -17.08 -17.20
C THR A 196 -3.50 -16.64 -15.76
N GLN A 197 -4.65 -16.02 -15.47
CA GLN A 197 -5.07 -15.66 -14.12
C GLN A 197 -6.50 -16.15 -13.87
N VAL A 198 -6.65 -17.01 -12.86
CA VAL A 198 -7.93 -17.56 -12.42
C VAL A 198 -8.02 -17.36 -10.91
N SER A 199 -8.82 -16.40 -10.48
CA SER A 199 -9.06 -16.13 -9.06
C SER A 199 -10.40 -16.75 -8.66
N VAL A 200 -10.37 -17.65 -7.68
CA VAL A 200 -11.55 -18.42 -7.27
C VAL A 200 -12.00 -17.98 -5.88
N SER A 201 -13.28 -17.67 -5.72
CA SER A 201 -13.73 -16.93 -4.54
C SER A 201 -13.54 -17.67 -3.22
N HIS A 202 -13.69 -19.00 -3.20
CA HIS A 202 -13.41 -19.81 -2.01
C HIS A 202 -11.92 -19.95 -1.65
N GLU A 203 -11.00 -19.59 -2.55
CA GLU A 203 -9.56 -19.60 -2.26
C GLU A 203 -9.08 -18.20 -1.86
N VAL A 204 -9.62 -17.17 -2.53
CA VAL A 204 -9.29 -15.76 -2.32
C VAL A 204 -9.89 -15.23 -1.02
N SER A 205 -11.17 -15.48 -0.77
CA SER A 205 -11.90 -14.98 0.40
C SER A 205 -13.01 -15.98 0.80
N PRO A 206 -12.68 -17.04 1.57
CA PRO A 206 -13.57 -18.16 1.93
C PRO A 206 -14.70 -17.79 2.92
N MET A 207 -15.35 -16.64 2.72
CA MET A 207 -16.34 -16.07 3.64
C MET A 207 -17.72 -15.90 2.98
N MET A 208 -18.79 -15.98 3.77
CA MET A 208 -20.17 -16.17 3.29
C MET A 208 -20.71 -15.07 2.36
N LYS A 209 -20.35 -13.80 2.59
CA LYS A 209 -20.96 -12.63 1.93
C LYS A 209 -20.56 -12.51 0.46
N LEU A 210 -21.52 -12.69 -0.45
CA LEU A 210 -21.29 -12.70 -1.90
C LEU A 210 -20.60 -11.43 -2.42
N VAL A 211 -21.06 -10.25 -1.98
CA VAL A 211 -20.58 -8.96 -2.51
C VAL A 211 -19.13 -8.69 -2.09
N SER A 212 -18.81 -8.75 -0.80
CA SER A 212 -17.44 -8.53 -0.32
C SER A 212 -16.47 -9.60 -0.81
N ARG A 213 -16.89 -10.88 -0.82
CA ARG A 213 -16.11 -11.98 -1.38
C ARG A 213 -15.86 -11.76 -2.88
N GLY A 214 -16.90 -11.39 -3.62
CA GLY A 214 -16.83 -11.18 -5.05
C GLY A 214 -15.92 -10.01 -5.42
N ASP A 215 -16.07 -8.86 -4.76
CA ASP A 215 -15.19 -7.71 -5.01
C ASP A 215 -13.72 -8.07 -4.73
N THR A 216 -13.44 -8.77 -3.62
CA THR A 216 -12.07 -9.22 -3.30
C THR A 216 -11.51 -10.15 -4.37
N THR A 217 -12.34 -11.07 -4.88
CA THR A 217 -11.94 -12.01 -5.95
C THR A 217 -11.67 -11.29 -7.26
N VAL A 218 -12.45 -10.26 -7.58
CA VAL A 218 -12.23 -9.41 -8.75
C VAL A 218 -10.96 -8.58 -8.59
N VAL A 219 -10.74 -7.95 -7.43
CA VAL A 219 -9.51 -7.21 -7.12
C VAL A 219 -8.28 -8.10 -7.33
N ASP A 220 -8.34 -9.33 -6.83
CA ASP A 220 -7.26 -10.29 -6.98
C ASP A 220 -6.99 -10.64 -8.45
N ALA A 221 -8.03 -10.96 -9.23
CA ALA A 221 -7.91 -11.27 -10.66
C ALA A 221 -7.36 -10.08 -11.46
N TYR A 222 -7.79 -8.86 -11.10
CA TYR A 222 -7.45 -7.62 -11.77
C TYR A 222 -5.99 -7.19 -11.53
N LEU A 223 -5.45 -7.44 -10.32
CA LEU A 223 -4.13 -6.95 -9.90
C LEU A 223 -3.02 -8.00 -9.97
N SER A 224 -3.33 -9.28 -9.74
CA SER A 224 -2.32 -10.36 -9.70
C SER A 224 -1.46 -10.45 -10.97
N PRO A 225 -2.00 -10.30 -12.20
CA PRO A 225 -1.18 -10.36 -13.41
C PRO A 225 -0.09 -9.28 -13.48
N ILE A 226 -0.42 -8.06 -13.04
CA ILE A 226 0.51 -6.92 -13.03
C ILE A 226 1.63 -7.17 -12.03
N LEU A 227 1.26 -7.62 -10.83
CA LEU A 227 2.23 -7.98 -9.81
C LEU A 227 3.15 -9.09 -10.30
N ARG A 228 2.60 -10.12 -10.94
CA ARG A 228 3.38 -11.24 -11.45
C ARG A 228 4.40 -10.79 -12.50
N ARG A 229 3.99 -9.94 -13.45
CA ARG A 229 4.94 -9.35 -14.42
C ARG A 229 6.06 -8.58 -13.74
N TYR A 230 5.74 -7.83 -12.69
CA TYR A 230 6.74 -7.10 -11.91
C TYR A 230 7.69 -8.02 -11.15
N VAL A 231 7.13 -9.03 -10.46
CA VAL A 231 7.89 -10.07 -9.76
C VAL A 231 8.83 -10.79 -10.72
N ASP A 232 8.33 -11.23 -11.88
CA ASP A 232 9.10 -11.97 -12.87
C ASP A 232 10.23 -11.10 -13.46
N GLN A 233 9.99 -9.80 -13.66
CA GLN A 233 11.02 -8.84 -14.09
C GLN A 233 12.15 -8.73 -13.05
N VAL A 234 11.81 -8.58 -11.77
CA VAL A 234 12.81 -8.46 -10.70
C VAL A 234 13.55 -9.80 -10.50
N ALA A 235 12.82 -10.91 -10.45
CA ALA A 235 13.38 -12.25 -10.27
C ALA A 235 14.32 -12.65 -11.43
N GLY A 236 14.01 -12.25 -12.66
CA GLY A 236 14.85 -12.50 -13.83
C GLY A 236 16.25 -11.86 -13.76
N GLU A 237 16.43 -10.83 -12.93
CA GLU A 237 17.71 -10.16 -12.71
C GLU A 237 18.54 -10.81 -11.58
N MET A 238 17.96 -11.76 -10.83
CA MET A 238 18.53 -12.34 -9.61
C MET A 238 18.16 -13.81 -9.41
N ASP A 239 18.33 -14.63 -10.46
CA ASP A 239 17.96 -16.05 -10.41
C ASP A 239 18.60 -16.80 -9.22
N GLY A 240 17.79 -17.58 -8.51
CA GLY A 240 18.17 -18.29 -7.30
C GLY A 240 18.33 -17.44 -6.02
N VAL A 241 18.19 -16.12 -6.08
CA VAL A 241 18.15 -15.25 -4.88
C VAL A 241 16.76 -15.35 -4.24
N ARG A 242 16.74 -15.42 -2.90
CA ARG A 242 15.47 -15.48 -2.17
C ARG A 242 14.77 -14.12 -2.20
N LEU A 243 13.65 -14.05 -2.93
CA LEU A 243 12.85 -12.84 -3.09
C LEU A 243 11.56 -12.93 -2.27
N LEU A 244 11.39 -11.99 -1.33
CA LEU A 244 10.24 -11.91 -0.42
C LEU A 244 9.50 -10.60 -0.60
N PHE A 245 8.17 -10.66 -0.62
CA PHE A 245 7.30 -9.49 -0.74
C PHE A 245 6.53 -9.23 0.54
N MET A 246 6.45 -7.96 0.92
CA MET A 246 5.62 -7.46 2.01
C MET A 246 4.15 -7.56 1.62
N GLN A 247 3.33 -8.10 2.53
CA GLN A 247 1.89 -8.19 2.40
C GLN A 247 1.20 -7.08 3.21
N SER A 248 -0.05 -6.76 2.87
CA SER A 248 -0.89 -5.76 3.55
C SER A 248 -1.04 -6.02 5.06
N ASN A 249 -0.87 -7.26 5.51
CA ASN A 249 -0.99 -7.67 6.92
C ASN A 249 0.30 -7.47 7.73
N GLY A 250 1.39 -6.97 7.11
CA GLY A 250 2.69 -6.74 7.73
C GLY A 250 3.68 -7.91 7.65
N GLY A 251 3.30 -9.04 7.06
CA GLY A 251 4.18 -10.20 6.91
C GLY A 251 4.83 -10.30 5.54
N LEU A 252 5.90 -11.09 5.47
CA LEU A 252 6.57 -11.43 4.21
C LEU A 252 6.03 -12.75 3.64
N THR A 253 5.91 -12.81 2.32
CA THR A 253 5.64 -14.03 1.57
C THR A 253 6.65 -14.20 0.43
N ASP A 254 6.81 -15.43 -0.06
CA ASP A 254 7.56 -15.71 -1.27
C ASP A 254 6.94 -15.01 -2.49
N ALA A 255 7.79 -14.53 -3.40
CA ALA A 255 7.40 -13.77 -4.57
C ALA A 255 6.35 -14.47 -5.45
N HIS A 256 6.40 -15.80 -5.60
CA HIS A 256 5.44 -16.54 -6.41
C HIS A 256 4.09 -16.77 -5.72
N ARG A 257 4.02 -16.53 -4.40
CA ARG A 257 2.79 -16.60 -3.60
C ARG A 257 2.16 -15.22 -3.37
N PHE A 258 2.78 -14.16 -3.87
CA PHE A 258 2.30 -12.80 -3.69
C PHE A 258 1.11 -12.52 -4.62
N GLN A 259 -0.05 -12.23 -4.02
CA GLN A 259 -1.33 -12.07 -4.72
C GLN A 259 -1.82 -10.63 -4.70
N GLY A 260 -2.67 -10.29 -5.67
CA GLY A 260 -3.26 -8.95 -5.86
C GLY A 260 -3.90 -8.40 -4.59
N LYS A 261 -4.76 -9.20 -3.95
CA LYS A 261 -5.49 -8.79 -2.73
C LYS A 261 -4.58 -8.47 -1.53
N ASP A 262 -3.40 -9.09 -1.45
CA ASP A 262 -2.49 -8.99 -0.30
C ASP A 262 -1.39 -7.94 -0.51
N SER A 263 -1.41 -7.22 -1.64
CA SER A 263 -0.35 -6.29 -2.04
C SER A 263 -0.68 -4.82 -1.79
N ILE A 264 -1.96 -4.53 -1.55
CA ILE A 264 -2.49 -3.18 -1.42
C ILE A 264 -2.01 -2.57 -0.10
N LEU A 265 -1.41 -1.38 -0.15
CA LEU A 265 -0.78 -0.75 1.03
C LEU A 265 0.34 -1.59 1.69
N SER A 266 1.03 -2.45 0.94
CA SER A 266 2.16 -3.24 1.46
C SER A 266 3.36 -2.39 1.90
N GLY A 267 3.68 -1.30 1.19
CA GLY A 267 4.76 -0.37 1.58
C GLY A 267 4.55 0.22 2.99
N PRO A 268 3.42 0.91 3.24
CA PRO A 268 3.07 1.41 4.56
C PRO A 268 3.01 0.34 5.65
N ALA A 269 2.58 -0.90 5.33
CA ALA A 269 2.62 -2.01 6.28
C ALA A 269 4.05 -2.32 6.75
N GLY A 270 5.05 -2.23 5.86
CA GLY A 270 6.47 -2.29 6.23
C GLY A 270 6.88 -1.16 7.17
N GLY A 271 6.38 0.06 6.94
CA GLY A 271 6.56 1.20 7.84
C GLY A 271 6.04 0.96 9.24
N ILE A 272 4.84 0.37 9.37
CA ILE A 272 4.24 -0.03 10.65
C ILE A 272 5.11 -1.07 11.37
N VAL A 273 5.58 -2.09 10.66
CA VAL A 273 6.50 -3.08 11.26
C VAL A 273 7.77 -2.39 11.74
N GLY A 274 8.35 -1.50 10.93
CA GLY A 274 9.54 -0.73 11.26
C GLY A 274 9.36 0.13 12.51
N MET A 275 8.27 0.89 12.59
CA MET A 275 7.99 1.73 13.75
C MET A 275 7.78 0.90 15.02
N VAL A 276 7.07 -0.22 14.95
CA VAL A 276 6.77 -1.05 16.12
C VAL A 276 8.04 -1.70 16.62
N ARG A 277 8.77 -2.41 15.74
CA ARG A 277 9.99 -3.14 16.15
C ARG A 277 11.07 -2.21 16.69
N THR A 278 11.23 -1.02 16.09
CA THR A 278 12.22 -0.04 16.57
C THR A 278 11.79 0.64 17.87
N ALA A 279 10.51 0.97 18.02
CA ALA A 279 9.99 1.56 19.25
C ALA A 279 10.01 0.58 20.43
N GLU A 280 9.65 -0.69 20.21
CA GLU A 280 9.74 -1.75 21.23
C GLU A 280 11.19 -1.94 21.71
N THR A 281 12.15 -1.92 20.79
CA THR A 281 13.58 -1.99 21.12
C THR A 281 14.03 -0.78 21.95
N ALA A 282 13.41 0.38 21.74
CA ALA A 282 13.63 1.58 22.54
C ALA A 282 12.83 1.63 23.85
N GLY A 283 12.01 0.61 24.13
CA GLY A 283 11.21 0.50 25.36
C GLY A 283 9.84 1.19 25.31
N PHE A 284 9.29 1.45 24.12
CA PHE A 284 7.95 2.02 23.95
C PHE A 284 6.97 0.95 23.43
N ASP A 285 5.85 0.77 24.14
CA ASP A 285 4.80 -0.23 23.86
C ASP A 285 3.47 0.39 23.40
N LYS A 286 3.30 1.70 23.60
CA LYS A 286 2.17 2.51 23.14
C LYS A 286 2.66 3.61 22.19
N ILE A 287 2.39 3.45 20.90
CA ILE A 287 2.88 4.36 19.87
C ILE A 287 1.78 4.79 18.90
N ILE A 288 1.93 6.03 18.42
CA ILE A 288 1.22 6.54 17.25
C ILE A 288 2.24 6.66 16.13
N GLY A 289 1.98 5.96 15.03
CA GLY A 289 2.74 6.08 13.80
C GLY A 289 2.39 7.35 13.04
N PHE A 290 3.42 8.07 12.61
CA PHE A 290 3.31 9.26 11.77
C PHE A 290 4.30 9.18 10.62
N ASP A 291 3.87 8.57 9.51
CA ASP A 291 4.61 8.50 8.25
C ASP A 291 4.18 9.66 7.36
N MET A 292 5.07 10.61 7.08
CA MET A 292 4.75 11.67 6.13
C MET A 292 5.71 11.64 4.95
N GLY A 293 5.14 11.41 3.77
CA GLY A 293 5.83 11.42 2.49
C GLY A 293 5.64 12.72 1.71
N GLY A 294 5.86 12.63 0.40
CA GLY A 294 5.64 13.75 -0.53
C GLY A 294 4.16 13.98 -0.87
N THR A 295 3.31 12.97 -0.82
CA THR A 295 1.91 13.10 -1.31
C THR A 295 0.88 12.99 -0.18
N SER A 296 1.17 12.14 0.81
CA SER A 296 0.24 11.77 1.87
C SER A 296 0.96 11.61 3.20
N THR A 297 0.15 11.51 4.26
CA THR A 297 0.55 11.04 5.59
C THR A 297 -0.23 9.79 5.91
N ASP A 298 0.46 8.75 6.34
CA ASP A 298 -0.13 7.52 6.89
C ASP A 298 0.01 7.51 8.41
N VAL A 299 -1.11 7.34 9.10
CA VAL A 299 -1.14 7.26 10.58
C VAL A 299 -1.65 5.90 11.03
N SER A 300 -1.10 5.40 12.13
CA SER A 300 -1.44 4.11 12.70
C SER A 300 -1.30 4.11 14.21
N HIS A 301 -1.94 3.16 14.87
CA HIS A 301 -1.94 3.02 16.33
C HIS A 301 -1.41 1.63 16.69
N TYR A 302 -0.63 1.56 17.77
CA TYR A 302 -0.15 0.32 18.34
C TYR A 302 -0.12 0.42 19.87
N ALA A 303 -0.67 -0.61 20.52
CA ALA A 303 -0.70 -0.74 21.97
C ALA A 303 -0.56 -2.22 22.36
N GLY A 304 0.60 -2.81 22.07
CA GLY A 304 0.94 -4.21 22.38
C GLY A 304 0.52 -5.25 21.33
N GLU A 305 -0.31 -4.88 20.35
CA GLU A 305 -0.63 -5.73 19.20
C GLU A 305 -0.82 -4.94 17.91
N PHE A 306 -0.54 -5.58 16.77
CA PHE A 306 -0.79 -4.99 15.46
C PHE A 306 -2.30 -4.96 15.17
N GLU A 307 -2.85 -3.76 15.07
CA GLU A 307 -4.25 -3.56 14.66
C GLU A 307 -4.45 -3.90 13.19
N ARG A 308 -5.54 -4.62 12.91
CA ARG A 308 -5.89 -5.03 11.54
C ARG A 308 -7.34 -4.74 11.23
N GLU A 309 -7.57 -4.32 10.00
CA GLU A 309 -8.89 -4.19 9.40
C GLU A 309 -9.12 -5.34 8.42
N PHE A 310 -10.27 -6.00 8.53
CA PHE A 310 -10.62 -7.16 7.71
C PHE A 310 -11.53 -6.80 6.54
N GLU A 311 -12.24 -5.67 6.61
CA GLU A 311 -13.07 -5.14 5.55
C GLU A 311 -12.69 -3.68 5.34
N THR A 312 -12.14 -3.38 4.18
CA THR A 312 -11.64 -2.05 3.83
C THR A 312 -12.21 -1.60 2.49
N GLN A 313 -12.14 -0.30 2.22
CA GLN A 313 -12.48 0.27 0.92
C GLN A 313 -11.31 1.10 0.42
N VAL A 314 -10.70 0.68 -0.69
CA VAL A 314 -9.57 1.37 -1.32
C VAL A 314 -9.97 1.75 -2.74
N ALA A 315 -9.78 3.02 -3.11
CA ALA A 315 -10.17 3.56 -4.41
C ALA A 315 -11.67 3.29 -4.76
N GLY A 316 -12.54 3.31 -3.74
CA GLY A 316 -13.97 3.00 -3.90
C GLY A 316 -14.30 1.51 -4.03
N VAL A 317 -13.30 0.63 -4.10
CA VAL A 317 -13.46 -0.83 -4.22
C VAL A 317 -13.41 -1.46 -2.84
N ARG A 318 -14.39 -2.31 -2.52
CA ARG A 318 -14.45 -3.00 -1.24
C ARG A 318 -13.60 -4.25 -1.30
N MET A 319 -12.92 -4.57 -0.22
CA MET A 319 -12.12 -5.77 -0.14
C MET A 319 -12.16 -6.34 1.26
N ARG A 320 -12.07 -7.66 1.31
CA ARG A 320 -12.01 -8.44 2.53
C ARG A 320 -10.69 -9.20 2.57
N ALA A 321 -9.66 -8.50 3.02
CA ALA A 321 -8.34 -9.05 3.25
C ALA A 321 -7.77 -8.43 4.54
N PRO A 322 -6.99 -9.18 5.33
CA PRO A 322 -6.34 -8.64 6.51
C PRO A 322 -5.34 -7.55 6.11
N MET A 323 -5.57 -6.33 6.57
CA MET A 323 -4.65 -5.22 6.36
C MET A 323 -4.29 -4.60 7.69
N MET A 324 -3.05 -4.12 7.84
CA MET A 324 -2.71 -3.25 8.95
C MET A 324 -3.67 -2.05 8.96
N SER A 325 -4.18 -1.66 10.13
CA SER A 325 -5.05 -0.49 10.25
C SER A 325 -4.20 0.77 10.00
N ILE A 326 -4.32 1.29 8.77
CA ILE A 326 -3.64 2.49 8.30
C ILE A 326 -4.70 3.50 7.91
N HIS A 327 -4.58 4.71 8.42
CA HIS A 327 -5.40 5.82 7.99
C HIS A 327 -4.55 6.82 7.20
N THR A 328 -4.84 6.94 5.91
CA THR A 328 -4.12 7.85 5.01
C THR A 328 -4.88 9.17 4.87
N VAL A 329 -4.16 10.29 4.97
CA VAL A 329 -4.68 11.62 4.65
C VAL A 329 -3.87 12.29 3.55
N ALA A 330 -4.55 13.08 2.71
CA ALA A 330 -3.96 13.86 1.61
C ALA A 330 -3.24 15.12 2.13
N ALA A 331 -2.29 14.92 3.04
CA ALA A 331 -1.41 15.95 3.58
C ALA A 331 0.02 15.40 3.54
N GLY A 332 0.83 15.88 2.62
CA GLY A 332 2.24 15.50 2.46
C GLY A 332 3.09 16.72 2.12
N GLY A 333 4.40 16.56 1.95
CA GLY A 333 5.29 17.67 1.61
C GLY A 333 4.93 18.39 0.30
N GLY A 334 4.36 17.67 -0.66
CA GLY A 334 3.91 18.17 -1.95
C GLY A 334 2.49 18.73 -1.97
N SER A 335 1.74 18.72 -0.85
CA SER A 335 0.40 19.28 -0.82
C SER A 335 0.42 20.76 -1.19
N ILE A 336 -0.37 21.15 -2.19
CA ILE A 336 -0.35 22.48 -2.81
C ILE A 336 -1.00 23.52 -1.88
N LEU A 337 -0.43 24.72 -1.85
CA LEU A 337 -0.93 25.84 -1.05
C LEU A 337 -1.93 26.67 -1.86
N HIS A 338 -3.13 26.86 -1.30
CA HIS A 338 -4.20 27.63 -1.91
C HIS A 338 -4.60 28.83 -1.04
N PHE A 339 -4.91 29.93 -1.69
CA PHE A 339 -5.55 31.10 -1.07
C PHE A 339 -6.68 31.59 -1.97
N ASP A 340 -7.89 31.70 -1.41
CA ASP A 340 -9.11 32.03 -2.14
C ASP A 340 -9.60 33.47 -1.92
N GLY A 341 -8.72 34.34 -1.43
CA GLY A 341 -9.04 35.72 -1.04
C GLY A 341 -9.53 35.87 0.40
N SER A 342 -9.85 34.76 1.08
CA SER A 342 -10.33 34.79 2.47
C SER A 342 -9.57 33.88 3.41
N ARG A 343 -9.20 32.67 2.98
CA ARG A 343 -8.58 31.64 3.82
C ARG A 343 -7.47 30.89 3.11
N TYR A 344 -6.50 30.45 3.90
CA TYR A 344 -5.49 29.49 3.49
C TYR A 344 -6.08 28.08 3.44
N ARG A 345 -5.65 27.28 2.48
CA ARG A 345 -5.93 25.83 2.41
C ARG A 345 -4.69 25.09 1.93
N VAL A 346 -4.55 23.84 2.35
CA VAL A 346 -3.45 22.95 1.95
C VAL A 346 -4.06 21.68 1.34
N GLY A 347 -3.70 21.38 0.10
CA GLY A 347 -4.24 20.25 -0.67
C GLY A 347 -5.73 20.39 -1.01
N PRO A 348 -6.40 19.29 -1.38
CA PRO A 348 -5.93 17.89 -1.35
C PRO A 348 -4.99 17.51 -2.51
N ASP A 349 -4.88 18.37 -3.51
CA ASP A 349 -3.97 18.22 -4.64
C ASP A 349 -2.50 18.29 -4.19
N SER A 350 -1.67 17.52 -4.89
CA SER A 350 -0.24 17.41 -4.64
C SER A 350 0.55 17.76 -5.88
N ALA A 351 1.67 18.44 -5.70
CA ALA A 351 2.63 18.74 -6.74
C ALA A 351 3.46 17.51 -7.15
N GLY A 352 3.42 16.43 -6.35
CA GLY A 352 4.14 15.18 -6.62
C GLY A 352 5.65 15.36 -6.72
N ALA A 353 6.28 14.58 -7.59
CA ALA A 353 7.71 14.68 -7.92
C ALA A 353 7.99 15.54 -9.16
N ASN A 354 6.99 15.65 -10.04
CA ASN A 354 7.06 16.33 -11.32
C ASN A 354 5.70 16.99 -11.63
N PRO A 355 5.61 18.33 -11.71
CA PRO A 355 6.71 19.29 -11.57
C PRO A 355 7.28 19.41 -10.14
N GLY A 356 6.59 18.85 -9.14
CA GLY A 356 7.01 18.92 -7.73
C GLY A 356 6.80 20.29 -7.09
N PRO A 357 7.16 20.47 -5.81
CA PRO A 357 7.19 21.78 -5.15
C PRO A 357 7.98 22.83 -5.94
N ALA A 358 7.74 24.11 -5.69
CA ALA A 358 8.42 25.20 -6.38
C ALA A 358 9.96 25.10 -6.26
N SER A 359 10.45 24.62 -5.12
CA SER A 359 11.86 24.39 -4.84
C SER A 359 12.53 23.31 -5.71
N TYR A 360 11.77 22.48 -6.44
CA TYR A 360 12.33 21.35 -7.22
C TYR A 360 12.89 21.76 -8.58
N ARG A 361 12.88 23.06 -8.94
CA ARG A 361 13.43 23.59 -10.21
C ARG A 361 12.71 23.14 -11.48
N ARG A 362 11.42 22.77 -11.40
CA ARG A 362 10.62 22.34 -12.58
C ARG A 362 9.32 23.14 -12.79
N GLY A 363 9.25 24.34 -12.22
CA GLY A 363 8.11 25.25 -12.43
C GLY A 363 6.85 24.94 -11.61
N GLY A 364 6.94 24.08 -10.60
CA GLY A 364 5.80 23.70 -9.76
C GLY A 364 5.27 24.79 -8.85
N GLN A 365 4.08 24.57 -8.28
CA GLN A 365 3.40 25.51 -7.37
C GLN A 365 4.00 25.47 -5.96
N LEU A 366 3.68 26.45 -5.13
CA LEU A 366 4.04 26.41 -3.71
C LEU A 366 3.35 25.21 -3.03
N ALA A 367 4.11 24.46 -2.26
CA ALA A 367 3.67 23.31 -1.48
C ALA A 367 4.20 23.36 -0.03
N VAL A 368 3.78 22.43 0.82
CA VAL A 368 4.22 22.35 2.24
C VAL A 368 5.75 22.28 2.39
N THR A 369 6.45 21.56 1.50
CA THR A 369 7.92 21.51 1.45
C THR A 369 8.50 22.91 1.26
N ASP A 370 7.88 23.75 0.42
CA ASP A 370 8.34 25.12 0.21
C ASP A 370 8.17 25.98 1.48
N CYS A 371 7.12 25.76 2.29
CA CYS A 371 7.01 26.41 3.60
C CYS A 371 8.21 26.06 4.49
N ASN A 372 8.60 24.78 4.53
CA ASN A 372 9.71 24.32 5.35
C ASN A 372 11.08 24.82 4.83
N VAL A 373 11.23 25.00 3.50
CA VAL A 373 12.40 25.68 2.91
C VAL A 373 12.42 27.16 3.28
N MET A 374 11.26 27.84 3.21
CA MET A 374 11.11 29.25 3.53
C MET A 374 11.51 29.55 4.98
N LEU A 375 11.00 28.75 5.93
CA LEU A 375 11.28 28.88 7.36
C LEU A 375 12.62 28.28 7.79
N GLY A 376 13.40 27.70 6.86
CA GLY A 376 14.72 27.14 7.14
C GLY A 376 14.72 25.81 7.91
N LYS A 377 13.56 25.16 8.09
CA LYS A 377 13.46 23.79 8.61
C LYS A 377 14.13 22.79 7.66
N ILE A 378 13.92 22.98 6.35
CA ILE A 378 14.70 22.32 5.31
C ILE A 378 15.85 23.24 4.92
N GLN A 379 17.07 22.71 4.98
CA GLN A 379 18.27 23.40 4.53
C GLN A 379 18.74 22.78 3.21
N PRO A 380 18.68 23.50 2.07
CA PRO A 380 19.05 22.95 0.75
C PRO A 380 20.44 22.31 0.69
N ALA A 381 21.39 22.80 1.49
CA ALA A 381 22.76 22.27 1.56
C ALA A 381 22.84 20.82 2.07
N TYR A 382 21.87 20.39 2.88
CA TYR A 382 21.81 19.05 3.49
C TYR A 382 20.72 18.16 2.85
N PHE A 383 20.06 18.67 1.82
CA PHE A 383 19.07 17.91 1.06
C PHE A 383 19.74 17.21 -0.14
N PRO A 384 19.29 16.01 -0.56
CA PRO A 384 19.81 15.34 -1.74
C PRO A 384 19.84 16.24 -2.97
N LYS A 385 20.99 16.29 -3.65
CA LYS A 385 21.19 17.04 -4.88
C LYS A 385 20.73 16.21 -6.08
N VAL A 386 19.42 16.21 -6.31
CA VAL A 386 18.76 15.38 -7.34
C VAL A 386 17.86 16.21 -8.26
N PHE A 387 17.97 17.53 -8.21
CA PHE A 387 17.11 18.47 -8.95
C PHE A 387 17.83 19.12 -10.12
N GLY A 388 17.08 19.90 -10.89
CA GLY A 388 17.60 20.59 -12.07
C GLY A 388 17.73 19.68 -13.31
N PRO A 389 18.08 20.24 -14.48
CA PRO A 389 18.14 19.50 -15.73
C PRO A 389 19.15 18.35 -15.74
N ALA A 390 20.24 18.47 -14.97
CA ALA A 390 21.28 17.46 -14.84
C ALA A 390 21.12 16.55 -13.60
N ALA A 391 20.06 16.73 -12.82
CA ALA A 391 19.75 15.96 -11.61
C ALA A 391 20.88 15.95 -10.54
N ASP A 392 21.60 17.06 -10.40
CA ASP A 392 22.72 17.25 -9.49
C ASP A 392 22.65 18.58 -8.70
N GLU A 393 21.53 19.30 -8.79
CA GLU A 393 21.30 20.56 -8.10
C GLU A 393 20.55 20.37 -6.77
N ALA A 394 20.80 21.30 -5.83
CA ALA A 394 20.05 21.42 -4.59
C ALA A 394 18.68 22.10 -4.80
N LEU A 395 17.83 22.09 -3.77
CA LEU A 395 16.57 22.84 -3.77
C LEU A 395 16.78 24.33 -4.07
N ASP A 396 15.88 24.94 -4.83
CA ASP A 396 15.92 26.37 -5.16
C ASP A 396 15.20 27.22 -4.10
N ARG A 397 15.96 27.69 -3.11
CA ARG A 397 15.43 28.59 -2.07
C ARG A 397 15.01 29.95 -2.64
N ASP A 398 15.69 30.45 -3.65
CA ASP A 398 15.40 31.79 -4.18
C ASP A 398 14.05 31.79 -4.92
N ALA A 399 13.71 30.71 -5.61
CA ALA A 399 12.37 30.52 -6.17
C ALA A 399 11.28 30.53 -5.09
N VAL A 400 11.52 29.86 -3.96
CA VAL A 400 10.59 29.84 -2.83
C VAL A 400 10.38 31.24 -2.26
N VAL A 401 11.46 31.97 -1.97
CA VAL A 401 11.39 33.34 -1.43
C VAL A 401 10.62 34.26 -2.37
N ARG A 402 10.90 34.23 -3.68
CA ARG A 402 10.18 35.04 -4.66
C ARG A 402 8.67 34.75 -4.64
N LYS A 403 8.28 33.48 -4.72
CA LYS A 403 6.86 33.09 -4.76
C LYS A 403 6.11 33.41 -3.47
N PHE A 404 6.73 33.24 -2.30
CA PHE A 404 6.08 33.64 -1.05
C PHE A 404 5.97 35.17 -0.91
N THR A 405 6.93 35.93 -1.44
CA THR A 405 6.84 37.40 -1.50
C THR A 405 5.65 37.82 -2.35
N GLU A 406 5.52 37.26 -3.55
CA GLU A 406 4.38 37.51 -4.43
C GLU A 406 3.04 37.13 -3.78
N LEU A 407 3.00 36.00 -3.06
CA LEU A 407 1.80 35.55 -2.35
C LEU A 407 1.42 36.49 -1.19
N ALA A 408 2.41 36.92 -0.40
CA ALA A 408 2.21 37.86 0.70
C ALA A 408 1.70 39.22 0.21
N ASP A 409 2.27 39.72 -0.89
CA ASP A 409 1.83 40.97 -1.53
C ASP A 409 0.38 40.84 -2.05
N ARG A 410 0.03 39.71 -2.67
CA ARG A 410 -1.35 39.44 -3.10
C ARG A 410 -2.33 39.41 -1.94
N ILE A 411 -2.00 38.72 -0.84
CA ILE A 411 -2.84 38.68 0.37
C ILE A 411 -3.07 40.08 0.92
N HIS A 412 -2.03 40.91 0.96
CA HIS A 412 -2.14 42.29 1.41
C HIS A 412 -3.05 43.13 0.51
N GLN A 413 -2.95 42.98 -0.80
CA GLN A 413 -3.81 43.68 -1.76
C GLN A 413 -5.28 43.26 -1.64
N GLU A 414 -5.57 41.97 -1.45
CA GLU A 414 -6.94 41.45 -1.42
C GLU A 414 -7.63 41.65 -0.06
N THR A 415 -6.88 41.65 1.05
CA THR A 415 -7.46 41.65 2.41
C THR A 415 -7.12 42.88 3.23
N GLY A 416 -6.15 43.69 2.80
CA GLY A 416 -5.55 44.77 3.60
C GLY A 416 -4.63 44.28 4.73
N ASN A 417 -4.56 42.97 5.00
CA ASN A 417 -3.72 42.40 6.05
C ASN A 417 -2.28 42.20 5.56
N ARG A 418 -1.32 42.89 6.17
CA ARG A 418 0.09 42.77 5.81
C ARG A 418 0.75 41.69 6.65
N ARG A 419 1.20 40.62 6.00
CA ARG A 419 2.01 39.56 6.60
C ARG A 419 3.33 39.43 5.87
N THR A 420 4.36 38.99 6.58
CA THR A 420 5.64 38.61 5.99
C THR A 420 5.49 37.29 5.22
N PRO A 421 6.34 37.06 4.20
CA PRO A 421 6.43 35.76 3.51
C PRO A 421 6.57 34.56 4.47
N GLU A 422 7.31 34.72 5.57
CA GLU A 422 7.50 33.73 6.62
C GLU A 422 6.22 33.46 7.42
N GLU A 423 5.52 34.50 7.87
CA GLU A 423 4.22 34.34 8.58
C GLU A 423 3.15 33.68 7.70
N VAL A 424 3.19 33.93 6.39
CA VAL A 424 2.32 33.24 5.43
C VAL A 424 2.68 31.75 5.37
N ALA A 425 3.96 31.41 5.24
CA ALA A 425 4.43 30.03 5.23
C ALA A 425 4.10 29.28 6.53
N GLU A 426 4.25 29.93 7.70
CA GLU A 426 3.87 29.40 9.01
C GLU A 426 2.36 29.10 9.09
N GLY A 427 1.51 30.02 8.64
CA GLY A 427 0.06 29.81 8.63
C GLY A 427 -0.39 28.62 7.77
N PHE A 428 0.31 28.32 6.67
CA PHE A 428 0.06 27.09 5.91
C PHE A 428 0.52 25.83 6.63
N ILE A 429 1.63 25.89 7.37
CA ILE A 429 2.08 24.76 8.22
C ILE A 429 1.06 24.49 9.31
N ASP A 430 0.50 25.51 9.95
CA ASP A 430 -0.53 25.33 10.99
C ASP A 430 -1.74 24.56 10.47
N ILE A 431 -2.18 24.85 9.23
CA ILE A 431 -3.27 24.10 8.58
C ILE A 431 -2.86 22.67 8.28
N ALA A 432 -1.66 22.44 7.74
CA ALA A 432 -1.16 21.11 7.46
C ALA A 432 -1.08 20.27 8.75
N VAL A 433 -0.52 20.84 9.83
CA VAL A 433 -0.43 20.21 11.16
C VAL A 433 -1.81 19.93 11.72
N GLY A 434 -2.76 20.87 11.62
CA GLY A 434 -4.14 20.65 12.05
C GLY A 434 -4.82 19.48 11.33
N ASN A 435 -4.61 19.35 10.02
CA ASN A 435 -5.12 18.22 9.23
C ASN A 435 -4.51 16.88 9.69
N MET A 436 -3.18 16.84 9.89
CA MET A 436 -2.47 15.63 10.36
C MET A 436 -2.88 15.25 11.80
N ALA A 437 -2.99 16.22 12.70
CA ALA A 437 -3.45 15.98 14.07
C ALA A 437 -4.89 15.46 14.10
N ASN A 438 -5.78 15.96 13.24
CA ASN A 438 -7.15 15.44 13.11
C ASN A 438 -7.18 13.98 12.61
N ALA A 439 -6.29 13.62 11.69
CA ALA A 439 -6.12 12.23 11.25
C ALA A 439 -5.72 11.31 12.40
N ILE A 440 -4.78 11.74 13.23
CA ILE A 440 -4.36 10.99 14.43
C ILE A 440 -5.52 10.88 15.41
N LYS A 441 -6.27 11.95 15.68
CA LYS A 441 -7.45 11.93 16.56
C LYS A 441 -8.52 10.93 16.08
N PHE A 442 -8.69 10.78 14.77
CA PHE A 442 -9.63 9.83 14.19
C PHE A 442 -9.29 8.37 14.53
N ILE A 443 -8.01 7.99 14.44
CA ILE A 443 -7.57 6.62 14.76
C ILE A 443 -7.38 6.36 16.25
N SER A 444 -7.40 7.38 17.10
CA SER A 444 -7.04 7.28 18.51
C SER A 444 -8.16 7.76 19.44
N VAL A 445 -8.29 9.07 19.64
CA VAL A 445 -9.25 9.69 20.57
C VAL A 445 -10.69 9.29 20.24
N GLN A 446 -11.06 9.25 18.96
CA GLN A 446 -12.40 8.84 18.55
C GLN A 446 -12.68 7.34 18.76
N ARG A 447 -11.62 6.53 18.92
CA ARG A 447 -11.70 5.11 19.33
C ARG A 447 -11.58 4.92 20.86
N GLY A 448 -11.44 6.01 21.62
CA GLY A 448 -11.37 5.98 23.09
C GLY A 448 -9.96 5.93 23.68
N HIS A 449 -8.92 6.17 22.90
CA HIS A 449 -7.53 6.19 23.38
C HIS A 449 -7.11 7.58 23.86
N ASP A 450 -6.45 7.66 25.02
CA ASP A 450 -5.75 8.87 25.49
C ASP A 450 -4.33 8.90 24.91
N VAL A 451 -4.11 9.71 23.88
CA VAL A 451 -2.82 9.81 23.19
C VAL A 451 -1.72 10.51 23.99
N THR A 452 -2.04 11.18 25.09
CA THR A 452 -1.03 11.91 25.89
C THR A 452 0.00 10.98 26.53
N ASP A 453 -0.40 9.73 26.80
CA ASP A 453 0.45 8.65 27.31
C ASP A 453 1.27 7.95 26.21
N TYR A 454 1.08 8.29 24.94
CA TYR A 454 1.70 7.61 23.81
C TYR A 454 2.99 8.30 23.37
N THR A 455 3.81 7.57 22.61
CA THR A 455 4.97 8.13 21.92
C THR A 455 4.64 8.31 20.43
N LEU A 456 4.89 9.50 19.89
CA LEU A 456 4.72 9.76 18.45
C LEU A 456 5.96 9.26 17.72
N THR A 457 5.85 8.15 17.00
CA THR A 457 6.95 7.62 16.18
C THR A 457 6.86 8.23 14.79
N THR A 458 7.82 9.09 14.45
CA THR A 458 7.83 9.80 13.16
C THR A 458 8.77 9.14 12.17
N PHE A 459 8.29 9.00 10.94
CA PHE A 459 9.04 8.48 9.80
C PHE A 459 8.53 9.04 8.47
N GLY A 460 9.12 8.57 7.37
CA GLY A 460 8.93 9.17 6.06
C GLY A 460 9.82 10.40 5.85
N GLY A 461 10.00 10.79 4.58
CA GLY A 461 10.92 11.87 4.21
C GLY A 461 10.54 13.25 4.74
N ALA A 462 9.27 13.47 5.09
CA ALA A 462 8.76 14.74 5.59
C ALA A 462 8.28 14.70 7.06
N GLY A 463 8.17 13.53 7.70
CA GLY A 463 7.63 13.40 9.05
C GLY A 463 8.36 14.23 10.10
N GLY A 464 9.68 14.13 10.14
CA GLY A 464 10.51 14.85 11.12
C GLY A 464 10.37 16.39 11.07
N GLN A 465 9.90 16.94 9.94
CA GLN A 465 9.72 18.39 9.76
C GLN A 465 8.50 18.94 10.52
N HIS A 466 7.54 18.06 10.86
CA HIS A 466 6.27 18.41 11.46
C HIS A 466 6.01 17.70 12.81
N ALA A 467 6.79 16.69 13.16
CA ALA A 467 6.55 15.81 14.30
C ALA A 467 6.32 16.56 15.63
N CYS A 468 7.15 17.55 15.97
CA CYS A 468 6.97 18.31 17.21
C CYS A 468 5.66 19.11 17.23
N LEU A 469 5.32 19.80 16.14
CA LEU A 469 4.09 20.58 16.05
C LEU A 469 2.84 19.68 16.10
N VAL A 470 2.92 18.50 15.47
CA VAL A 470 1.86 17.49 15.55
C VAL A 470 1.73 16.96 16.98
N ALA A 471 2.84 16.67 17.65
CA ALA A 471 2.84 16.24 19.06
C ALA A 471 2.23 17.30 19.98
N ASP A 472 2.63 18.57 19.82
CA ASP A 472 2.08 19.70 20.58
C ASP A 472 0.57 19.85 20.38
N ALA A 473 0.09 19.76 19.13
CA ALA A 473 -1.33 19.83 18.80
C ALA A 473 -2.17 18.66 19.37
N LEU A 474 -1.52 17.56 19.74
CA LEU A 474 -2.12 16.37 20.34
C LEU A 474 -1.88 16.28 21.85
N GLY A 475 -1.08 17.19 22.43
CA GLY A 475 -0.67 17.11 23.84
C GLY A 475 0.28 15.95 24.14
N MET A 476 0.96 15.42 23.14
CA MET A 476 1.94 14.33 23.29
C MET A 476 3.28 14.90 23.75
N THR A 477 3.88 14.30 24.77
CA THR A 477 5.13 14.79 25.37
C THR A 477 6.37 14.09 24.85
N ARG A 478 6.22 13.05 24.01
CA ARG A 478 7.31 12.21 23.51
C ARG A 478 7.22 12.00 22.01
N VAL A 479 8.33 12.29 21.33
CA VAL A 479 8.54 11.99 19.91
C VAL A 479 9.73 11.04 19.80
N PHE A 480 9.55 9.95 19.07
CA PHE A 480 10.61 9.00 18.74
C PHE A 480 10.93 9.08 17.25
N ALA A 481 12.19 9.37 16.94
CA ALA A 481 12.71 9.45 15.58
C ALA A 481 13.91 8.51 15.44
N HIS A 482 13.73 7.39 14.75
CA HIS A 482 14.80 6.43 14.50
C HIS A 482 15.83 7.02 13.50
N PRO A 483 17.14 6.69 13.57
CA PRO A 483 18.13 7.17 12.60
C PRO A 483 17.79 6.83 11.13
N PHE A 484 17.03 5.75 10.91
CA PHE A 484 16.53 5.36 9.59
C PHE A 484 15.09 5.83 9.30
N ALA A 485 14.58 6.84 10.01
CA ALA A 485 13.21 7.35 9.82
C ALA A 485 12.86 7.67 8.35
N GLY A 486 13.81 8.21 7.59
CA GLY A 486 13.62 8.53 6.17
C GLY A 486 13.53 7.33 5.20
N VAL A 487 13.80 6.11 5.68
CA VAL A 487 13.73 4.83 4.95
C VAL A 487 13.13 3.71 5.82
N LEU A 488 12.29 4.08 6.81
CA LEU A 488 11.88 3.15 7.87
C LEU A 488 11.01 2.01 7.33
N SER A 489 10.24 2.25 6.26
CA SER A 489 9.45 1.21 5.59
C SER A 489 10.32 0.09 5.03
N ALA A 490 11.41 0.45 4.33
CA ALA A 490 12.40 -0.52 3.87
C ALA A 490 13.09 -1.24 5.03
N TYR A 491 13.46 -0.51 6.09
CA TYR A 491 14.04 -1.13 7.30
C TYR A 491 13.07 -2.11 7.97
N GLY A 492 11.79 -1.76 8.07
CA GLY A 492 10.74 -2.59 8.64
C GLY A 492 10.49 -3.87 7.85
N MET A 493 10.62 -3.83 6.52
CA MET A 493 10.63 -5.06 5.70
C MET A 493 11.79 -5.98 6.07
N GLY A 494 12.95 -5.41 6.42
CA GLY A 494 14.08 -6.14 6.98
C GLY A 494 13.75 -6.90 8.25
N LEU A 495 13.01 -6.25 9.15
CA LEU A 495 12.61 -6.77 10.47
C LEU A 495 11.34 -7.65 10.45
N ALA A 496 10.62 -7.68 9.33
CA ALA A 496 9.37 -8.41 9.21
C ALA A 496 9.57 -9.92 9.21
N ASP A 497 8.63 -10.59 9.89
CA ASP A 497 8.52 -12.04 9.89
C ASP A 497 7.82 -12.53 8.63
N GLN A 498 8.08 -13.78 8.24
CA GLN A 498 7.21 -14.44 7.26
C GLN A 498 5.93 -14.88 7.96
N THR A 499 4.80 -14.59 7.36
CA THR A 499 3.50 -14.96 7.94
C THR A 499 2.63 -15.65 6.90
N ALA A 500 1.84 -16.61 7.35
CA ALA A 500 0.77 -17.19 6.56
C ALA A 500 -0.52 -17.04 7.36
N MET A 501 -1.55 -16.46 6.75
CA MET A 501 -2.89 -16.41 7.31
C MET A 501 -3.79 -17.40 6.55
N ARG A 502 -4.59 -18.16 7.30
CA ARG A 502 -5.57 -19.10 6.77
C ARG A 502 -6.88 -18.88 7.50
N GLU A 503 -7.97 -18.87 6.75
CA GLU A 503 -9.32 -18.66 7.28
C GLU A 503 -10.30 -19.62 6.62
N GLN A 504 -11.37 -19.94 7.34
CA GLN A 504 -12.46 -20.80 6.86
C GLN A 504 -13.76 -20.40 7.55
N ALA A 505 -14.84 -20.24 6.78
CA ALA A 505 -16.15 -19.99 7.35
C ALA A 505 -16.75 -21.27 7.94
N MET A 506 -17.21 -21.19 9.19
CA MET A 506 -17.97 -22.25 9.85
C MET A 506 -19.24 -21.68 10.49
N GLU A 507 -20.38 -22.30 10.20
CA GLU A 507 -21.67 -21.93 10.76
C GLU A 507 -22.21 -23.13 11.55
N LEU A 508 -21.99 -23.10 12.86
CA LEU A 508 -22.36 -24.18 13.79
C LEU A 508 -22.98 -23.58 15.07
N PRO A 509 -23.99 -24.23 15.67
CA PRO A 509 -24.43 -23.90 17.03
C PRO A 509 -23.28 -24.13 18.03
N LEU A 510 -23.06 -23.16 18.92
CA LEU A 510 -22.00 -23.25 19.94
C LEU A 510 -22.36 -24.30 21.00
N THR A 511 -21.72 -25.46 20.91
CA THR A 511 -21.92 -26.64 21.78
C THR A 511 -20.58 -27.31 22.09
N GLY A 512 -20.51 -28.20 23.09
CA GLY A 512 -19.28 -28.95 23.36
C GLY A 512 -18.77 -29.78 22.16
N TYR A 513 -19.69 -30.29 21.33
CA TYR A 513 -19.35 -31.02 20.11
C TYR A 513 -18.85 -30.11 18.98
N SER A 514 -19.34 -28.87 18.88
CA SER A 514 -18.82 -27.94 17.86
C SER A 514 -17.42 -27.46 18.20
N LEU A 515 -17.05 -27.37 19.49
CA LEU A 515 -15.69 -26.99 19.91
C LEU A 515 -14.63 -27.97 19.39
N SER A 516 -14.85 -29.28 19.53
CA SER A 516 -13.89 -30.28 19.02
C SER A 516 -13.77 -30.28 17.50
N LYS A 517 -14.85 -29.93 16.79
CA LYS A 517 -14.79 -29.70 15.33
C LYS A 517 -14.00 -28.44 14.97
N LEU A 518 -14.17 -27.36 15.72
CA LEU A 518 -13.40 -26.13 15.51
C LEU A 518 -11.90 -26.39 15.71
N ASP A 519 -11.52 -27.11 16.76
CA ASP A 519 -10.11 -27.48 17.01
C ASP A 519 -9.52 -28.32 15.85
N ALA A 520 -10.29 -29.27 15.32
CA ALA A 520 -9.85 -30.09 14.19
C ALA A 520 -9.62 -29.25 12.91
N GLU A 521 -10.54 -28.34 12.58
CA GLU A 521 -10.38 -27.46 11.41
C GLU A 521 -9.26 -26.42 11.62
N LEU A 522 -9.08 -25.89 12.84
CA LEU A 522 -7.96 -25.00 13.16
C LEU A 522 -6.61 -25.71 12.97
N ASN A 523 -6.47 -26.96 13.43
CA ASN A 523 -5.26 -27.75 13.23
C ASN A 523 -4.98 -28.03 11.74
N LYS A 524 -6.04 -28.25 10.95
CA LYS A 524 -5.92 -28.41 9.49
C LYS A 524 -5.43 -27.12 8.83
N LEU A 525 -5.98 -25.96 9.19
CA LEU A 525 -5.50 -24.67 8.71
C LEU A 525 -4.05 -24.41 9.12
N ALA A 526 -3.66 -24.76 10.35
CA ALA A 526 -2.29 -24.65 10.82
C ALA A 526 -1.32 -25.57 10.05
N THR A 527 -1.76 -26.73 9.58
CA THR A 527 -0.94 -27.64 8.75
C THR A 527 -0.80 -27.14 7.31
N GLN A 528 -1.77 -26.35 6.81
CA GLN A 528 -1.75 -25.74 5.48
C GLN A 528 -0.97 -24.42 5.41
N ALA A 529 -0.79 -23.76 6.55
CA ALA A 529 0.03 -22.56 6.72
C ALA A 529 1.51 -22.93 6.61
#